data_AF-A0A377W698-F1
#
_entry.id   AF-A0A377W698-F1
#
_cell.length_a   1.000
_cell.length_b   1.000
_cell.length_c   1.000
_cell.angle_alpha   90.00
_cell.angle_beta   90.00
_cell.angle_gamma   90.00
#
_symmetry.space_group_name_H-M   'P 1'
#
loop_
_entity.id
_entity.type
_entity.pdbx_description
1 polymer ?
#
loop_
_entity_poly.entity_id
_entity_poly.type
_entity_poly.pdbx_seq_one_letter_code
_entity_poly.pdbx_strand_id
1 'polypeptide(L)'
;MMVIEGKEAIRAVDWQRVRTIIAEAGLNERDVQQLEQAFRQSTFCWFGYENGQLIAVARAISDCTWSSYLADVAIVPARQGQGYGATADAGHPGATPALWQNIYLCGGR
;
A
#
# COMPACT_ATOMS: atom_id res chain seq x y z
N MET A 1 -6.44 15.25 -5.50
CA MET A 1 -5.87 14.99 -4.16
C MET A 1 -6.14 13.55 -3.82
N MET A 2 -5.12 12.81 -3.38
CA MET A 2 -5.28 11.42 -2.99
C MET A 2 -5.75 11.34 -1.53
N VAL A 3 -6.75 10.50 -1.27
CA VAL A 3 -7.25 10.18 0.07
C VAL A 3 -6.82 8.75 0.40
N ILE A 4 -6.34 8.51 1.61
CA ILE A 4 -5.88 7.19 2.03
C ILE A 4 -6.77 6.71 3.17
N GLU A 5 -7.37 5.55 2.97
CA GLU A 5 -8.22 4.88 3.93
C GLU A 5 -7.48 3.70 4.56
N GLY A 6 -7.71 3.47 5.85
CA GLY A 6 -7.10 2.39 6.61
C GLY A 6 -7.86 1.06 6.50
N LYS A 7 -7.50 0.11 7.37
CA LYS A 7 -8.08 -1.24 7.40
C LYS A 7 -9.62 -1.27 7.53
N GLU A 8 -10.25 -0.25 8.11
CA GLU A 8 -11.72 -0.18 8.21
C GLU A 8 -12.42 -0.21 6.84
N ALA A 9 -11.77 0.29 5.78
CA ALA A 9 -12.31 0.30 4.42
C ALA A 9 -12.46 -1.11 3.81
N ILE A 10 -11.84 -2.13 4.41
CA ILE A 10 -11.82 -3.51 3.91
C ILE A 10 -13.19 -4.15 3.68
N ARG A 11 -14.25 -3.60 4.28
CA ARG A 11 -15.64 -4.05 4.11
C ARG A 11 -16.28 -3.56 2.81
N ALA A 12 -15.77 -2.47 2.24
CA ALA A 12 -16.35 -1.79 1.08
C ALA A 12 -15.39 -1.73 -0.14
N VAL A 13 -14.18 -2.28 0.00
CA VAL A 13 -13.18 -2.35 -1.08
C VAL A 13 -13.63 -3.29 -2.19
N ASP A 14 -13.46 -2.85 -3.44
CA ASP A 14 -13.60 -3.70 -4.62
C ASP A 14 -12.33 -4.55 -4.84
N TRP A 15 -12.42 -5.83 -4.49
CA TRP A 15 -11.29 -6.77 -4.61
C TRP A 15 -10.88 -7.09 -6.04
N GLN A 16 -11.79 -6.97 -7.01
CA GLN A 16 -11.40 -7.11 -8.42
C GLN A 16 -10.51 -5.94 -8.81
N ARG A 17 -10.87 -4.72 -8.38
CA ARG A 17 -10.03 -3.55 -8.61
C ARG A 17 -8.67 -3.68 -7.94
N VAL A 18 -8.59 -4.20 -6.71
CA VAL A 18 -7.31 -4.47 -6.02
C VAL A 18 -6.44 -5.43 -6.84
N ARG A 19 -7.01 -6.56 -7.32
CA ARG A 19 -6.30 -7.51 -8.18
C ARG A 19 -5.77 -6.83 -9.45
N THR A 20 -6.61 -6.04 -10.11
CA THR A 20 -6.22 -5.29 -11.30
C THR A 20 -5.04 -4.36 -11.02
N ILE A 21 -5.09 -3.58 -9.93
CA ILE A 21 -3.99 -2.67 -9.56
C ILE A 21 -2.69 -3.44 -9.32
N ILE A 22 -2.74 -4.58 -8.63
CA ILE A 22 -1.56 -5.42 -8.37
C ILE A 22 -0.96 -5.94 -9.66
N ALA A 23 -1.79 -6.46 -10.58
CA ALA A 23 -1.32 -6.94 -11.87
C ALA A 23 -0.77 -5.80 -12.76
N GLU A 24 -1.46 -4.66 -12.83
CA GLU A 24 -1.03 -3.47 -13.58
C GLU A 24 0.29 -2.90 -13.04
N ALA A 25 0.52 -2.98 -11.74
CA ALA A 25 1.76 -2.54 -11.10
C ALA A 25 2.95 -3.48 -11.34
N GLY A 26 2.77 -4.59 -12.06
CA GLY A 26 3.82 -5.55 -12.39
C GLY A 26 4.09 -6.58 -11.29
N LEU A 27 3.20 -6.70 -10.31
CA LEU A 27 3.24 -7.81 -9.34
C LEU A 27 2.53 -9.04 -9.93
N ASN A 28 2.89 -10.23 -9.44
CA ASN A 28 2.28 -11.48 -9.89
C ASN A 28 0.76 -11.44 -9.72
N GLU A 29 0.05 -11.94 -10.73
CA GLU A 29 -1.40 -12.11 -10.67
C GLU A 29 -1.80 -13.06 -9.55
N ARG A 30 -2.94 -12.79 -8.92
CA ARG A 30 -3.44 -13.53 -7.77
C ARG A 30 -4.91 -13.84 -7.90
N ASP A 31 -5.29 -14.95 -7.28
CA ASP A 31 -6.68 -15.24 -7.04
C ASP A 31 -7.29 -14.18 -6.12
N VAL A 32 -8.51 -13.76 -6.45
CA VAL A 32 -9.21 -12.67 -5.77
C VAL A 32 -9.57 -13.05 -4.34
N GLN A 33 -9.95 -14.30 -4.09
CA GLN A 33 -10.31 -14.76 -2.75
C GLN A 33 -9.08 -14.84 -1.85
N GLN A 34 -7.96 -15.35 -2.38
CA GLN A 34 -6.68 -15.38 -1.67
C GLN A 34 -6.17 -13.97 -1.36
N LEU A 35 -6.34 -13.05 -2.30
CA LEU A 35 -5.94 -11.66 -2.14
C LEU A 35 -6.76 -10.96 -1.05
N GLU A 36 -8.09 -11.09 -1.11
CA GLU A 36 -8.98 -10.60 -0.06
C GLU A 36 -8.60 -11.18 1.31
N GLN A 37 -8.39 -12.50 1.39
CA GLN A 37 -7.98 -13.17 2.62
C GLN A 37 -6.67 -12.60 3.17
N ALA A 38 -5.68 -12.38 2.32
CA ALA A 38 -4.37 -11.83 2.71
C ALA A 38 -4.49 -10.41 3.29
N PHE A 39 -5.32 -9.55 2.69
CA PHE A 39 -5.59 -8.22 3.25
C PHE A 39 -6.35 -8.31 4.57
N ARG A 40 -7.37 -9.18 4.68
CA ARG A 40 -8.14 -9.35 5.93
C ARG A 40 -7.28 -9.79 7.10
N GLN A 41 -6.30 -10.66 6.84
CA GLN A 41 -5.37 -11.18 7.84
C GLN A 41 -4.18 -10.24 8.13
N SER A 42 -3.93 -9.23 7.31
CA SER A 42 -2.82 -8.29 7.54
C SER A 42 -3.12 -7.36 8.72
N THR A 43 -2.09 -7.01 9.49
CA THR A 43 -2.21 -6.09 10.64
C THR A 43 -2.68 -4.71 10.18
N PHE A 44 -2.07 -4.21 9.10
CA PHE A 44 -2.39 -2.91 8.51
C PHE A 44 -2.71 -3.03 7.03
N CYS A 45 -3.63 -2.20 6.56
CA CYS A 45 -3.98 -2.06 5.14
C CYS A 45 -4.18 -0.58 4.84
N TRP A 46 -3.76 -0.18 3.65
CA TRP A 46 -3.96 1.16 3.12
C TRP A 46 -4.56 1.07 1.72
N PHE A 47 -5.62 1.84 1.51
CA PHE A 47 -6.33 1.94 0.25
C PHE A 47 -6.33 3.39 -0.20
N GLY A 48 -5.72 3.65 -1.36
CA GLY A 48 -5.53 4.98 -1.89
C GLY A 48 -6.54 5.31 -2.98
N TYR A 49 -7.32 6.35 -2.75
CA TYR A 49 -8.37 6.82 -3.62
C TYR A 49 -8.03 8.17 -4.24
N GLU A 50 -8.33 8.34 -5.52
CA GLU A 50 -8.29 9.62 -6.20
C GLU A 50 -9.57 9.77 -7.03
N ASN A 51 -10.27 10.89 -6.87
CA ASN A 51 -11.57 11.15 -7.53
C ASN A 51 -12.58 10.01 -7.32
N GLY A 52 -12.59 9.40 -6.13
CA GLY A 52 -13.46 8.28 -5.78
C GLY A 52 -13.03 6.92 -6.35
N GLN A 53 -11.93 6.86 -7.10
CA GLN A 53 -11.42 5.61 -7.67
C GLN A 53 -10.25 5.06 -6.86
N LEU A 54 -10.25 3.76 -6.61
CA LEU A 54 -9.11 3.08 -6.02
C LEU A 54 -7.96 3.03 -7.03
N ILE A 55 -6.82 3.61 -6.66
CA ILE A 55 -5.62 3.75 -7.49
C ILE A 55 -4.34 3.19 -6.83
N ALA A 56 -4.39 2.89 -5.53
CA ALA A 56 -3.23 2.38 -4.79
C ALA A 56 -3.65 1.46 -3.66
N VAL A 57 -2.78 0.49 -3.33
CA VAL A 57 -2.94 -0.42 -2.19
C VAL A 57 -1.59 -0.71 -1.55
N ALA A 58 -1.62 -1.00 -0.25
CA ALA A 58 -0.49 -1.56 0.49
C ALA A 58 -1.01 -2.33 1.71
N ARG A 59 -0.25 -3.31 2.20
CA ARG A 59 -0.54 -3.98 3.46
C ARG A 59 0.73 -4.31 4.24
N ALA A 60 0.60 -4.43 5.55
CA ALA A 60 1.69 -4.88 6.40
C ALA A 60 1.24 -5.96 7.39
N ILE A 61 2.09 -6.97 7.56
CA ILE A 61 1.98 -7.97 8.64
C ILE A 61 2.98 -7.54 9.72
N SER A 62 2.54 -7.40 10.96
CA SER A 62 3.40 -6.94 12.05
C SER A 62 3.05 -7.64 13.36
N ASP A 63 4.08 -7.85 14.18
CA ASP A 63 3.97 -8.25 15.59
C ASP A 63 3.55 -7.09 16.50
N CYS A 64 3.40 -5.88 15.94
CA CYS A 64 3.09 -4.63 16.63
C CYS A 64 4.14 -4.21 17.68
N THR A 65 5.37 -4.72 17.59
CA THR A 65 6.41 -4.47 18.58
C THR A 65 7.78 -4.26 17.95
N TRP A 66 8.35 -5.29 17.29
CA TRP A 66 9.74 -5.29 16.84
C TRP A 66 9.91 -5.43 15.34
N SER A 67 8.92 -5.97 14.62
CA SER A 67 9.07 -6.24 13.20
C SER A 67 7.76 -6.09 12.42
N SER A 68 7.92 -5.65 11.18
CA SER A 68 6.83 -5.59 10.21
C SER A 68 7.33 -5.95 8.82
N TYR A 69 6.53 -6.72 8.10
CA TYR A 69 6.72 -7.02 6.69
C TYR A 69 5.71 -6.26 5.85
N LEU A 70 6.20 -5.31 5.05
CA LEU A 70 5.41 -4.60 4.05
C LEU A 70 5.27 -5.47 2.80
N ALA A 71 4.05 -5.61 2.31
CA ALA A 71 3.73 -6.39 1.13
C ALA A 71 2.73 -5.65 0.25
N ASP A 72 2.70 -6.04 -1.01
CA ASP A 72 1.65 -5.68 -1.97
C ASP A 72 1.45 -4.17 -2.13
N VAL A 73 2.58 -3.48 -2.13
CA VAL A 73 2.66 -2.05 -2.43
C VAL A 73 2.48 -1.89 -3.93
N ALA A 74 1.30 -1.42 -4.33
CA ALA A 74 0.96 -1.25 -5.73
C ALA A 74 0.22 0.06 -5.96
N ILE A 75 0.59 0.74 -7.04
CA ILE A 75 -0.04 1.96 -7.53
C ILE A 75 -0.23 1.78 -9.03
N VAL A 76 -1.38 2.22 -9.56
CA VAL A 76 -1.63 2.18 -11.00
C VAL A 76 -0.50 2.87 -11.78
N PRO A 77 -0.05 2.32 -12.92
CA PRO A 77 1.10 2.84 -13.68
C PRO A 77 1.03 4.34 -13.98
N ALA A 78 -0.16 4.86 -14.31
CA ALA A 78 -0.38 6.27 -14.61
C ALA A 78 -0.04 7.23 -13.44
N ARG A 79 0.08 6.72 -12.21
CA ARG A 79 0.37 7.49 -10.99
C ARG A 79 1.69 7.09 -10.33
N GLN A 80 2.47 6.20 -10.94
CA GLN A 80 3.82 5.84 -10.47
C GLN A 80 4.82 6.98 -10.74
N GLY A 81 5.96 6.96 -10.04
CA GLY A 81 7.03 7.95 -10.23
C GLY A 81 6.74 9.37 -9.69
N GLN A 82 5.56 9.59 -9.09
CA GLN A 82 5.16 10.89 -8.51
C GLN A 82 5.50 11.01 -7.01
N GLY A 83 6.51 10.28 -6.54
CA GLY A 83 6.94 10.29 -5.13
C GLY A 83 6.17 9.36 -4.19
N TYR A 84 5.17 8.61 -4.68
CA TYR A 84 4.40 7.67 -3.86
C TYR A 84 5.12 6.34 -3.55
N GLY A 85 6.23 6.02 -4.22
CA GLY A 85 7.05 4.83 -3.95
C GLY A 85 8.54 5.16 -3.75
N ALA A 86 8.87 6.44 -3.59
CA ALA A 86 10.24 6.90 -3.50
C ALA A 86 10.76 6.82 -2.06
N THR A 87 11.36 5.69 -1.71
CA THR A 87 12.46 5.64 -0.75
C THR A 87 13.57 4.80 -1.33
N ALA A 88 14.46 5.45 -2.08
CA ALA A 88 15.86 5.08 -2.20
C ALA A 88 16.66 6.38 -2.26
N ASP A 89 17.62 6.50 -1.34
CA ASP A 89 18.43 7.66 -0.97
C ASP A 89 19.02 8.48 -2.14
N ALA A 90 18.92 9.82 -2.06
CA ALA A 90 19.96 10.80 -2.42
C ALA A 90 19.47 12.25 -2.26
N GLY A 91 19.64 12.85 -1.06
CA GLY A 91 19.66 14.32 -0.88
C GLY A 91 18.31 15.06 -0.84
N HIS A 92 18.11 15.83 0.24
CA HIS A 92 17.03 16.80 0.56
C HIS A 92 16.51 17.70 -0.61
N PRO A 93 15.40 18.47 -0.48
CA PRO A 93 14.18 18.40 0.36
C PRO A 93 12.85 18.49 -0.44
N GLY A 94 11.71 18.11 0.16
CA GLY A 94 10.40 18.57 -0.32
C GLY A 94 9.24 17.62 -0.05
N ALA A 95 8.73 17.66 1.19
CA ALA A 95 7.42 17.12 1.60
C ALA A 95 7.07 15.71 1.06
N THR A 96 7.70 14.70 1.64
CA THR A 96 7.19 13.31 1.59
C THR A 96 5.83 13.23 2.28
N PRO A 97 4.83 12.54 1.72
CA PRO A 97 3.64 12.15 2.48
C PRO A 97 4.10 11.25 3.63
N ALA A 98 3.72 11.60 4.86
CA ALA A 98 4.12 10.96 6.12
C ALA A 98 3.76 9.46 6.26
N LEU A 99 3.26 8.80 5.21
CA LEU A 99 2.79 7.43 5.22
C LEU A 99 3.88 6.39 4.91
N TRP A 100 5.01 6.79 4.33
CA TRP A 100 6.11 5.87 3.97
C TRP A 100 7.26 5.83 4.98
N GLN A 101 7.35 6.83 5.87
CA GLN A 101 8.46 6.95 6.81
C GLN A 101 8.39 6.01 8.01
N ASN A 102 7.23 5.41 8.28
CA ASN A 102 7.04 4.49 9.42
C ASN A 102 7.24 3.01 9.08
N ILE A 103 7.55 2.67 7.83
CA ILE A 103 7.68 1.26 7.41
C ILE A 103 9.14 0.75 7.57
N TYR A 104 10.12 1.65 7.71
CA TYR A 104 11.54 1.31 7.90
C TYR A 104 12.08 1.48 9.34
N LEU A 105 11.24 1.69 10.36
CA LEU A 105 11.70 2.00 11.73
C LEU A 105 11.37 0.96 12.82
N CYS A 106 10.99 -0.27 12.45
CA CYS A 106 11.01 -1.39 13.40
C CYS A 106 12.27 -2.23 13.15
N GLY A 107 13.42 -1.67 13.52
CA GLY A 107 14.73 -2.28 13.33
C GLY A 107 15.87 -1.30 13.64
N GLY A 108 16.09 -1.04 14.93
CA GLY A 108 17.31 -0.39 15.42
C GLY A 108 17.18 1.09 15.74
N ARG A 109 17.00 1.41 17.03
CA ARG A 109 17.87 2.38 17.67
C ARG A 109 19.19 1.68 17.97
#